data_AF-A0A443SNY1-F1
#
_entry.id   AF-A0A443SNY1-F1
#
_cell.length_a   1.000
_cell.length_b   1.000
_cell.length_c   1.000
_cell.angle_alpha   90.00
_cell.angle_beta   90.00
_cell.angle_gamma   90.00
#
_symmetry.space_group_name_H-M   'P 1'
#
loop_
_entity.id
_entity.type
_entity.pdbx_description
1 polymer ?
#
loop_
_entity_poly.entity_id
_entity_poly.type
_entity_poly.pdbx_seq_one_letter_code
_entity_poly.pdbx_strand_id
1 'polypeptide(L)'
;MSLVQYVVVRGDLNWPVGALIAQGCHSCVSAIVSNLSDEKTREYINALDSMHKVVLKAENAEQLSELSKVLTENEIPFYCWTEQPENIKTCLATVPREKSVLSKYFKQFKLFQ
;
A
#
# COMPACT_ATOMS: atom_id res chain seq x y z
N MET A 1 7.21 18.80 3.92
CA MET A 1 5.92 18.08 3.84
C MET A 1 6.15 16.67 4.35
N SER A 2 5.18 16.04 5.03
CA SER A 2 5.41 14.72 5.64
C SER A 2 5.32 13.57 4.62
N LEU A 3 6.20 12.58 4.78
CA LEU A 3 6.15 11.32 4.04
C LEU A 3 4.96 10.48 4.51
N VAL A 4 4.34 9.76 3.58
CA VAL A 4 3.20 8.89 3.83
C VAL A 4 3.32 7.60 3.03
N GLN A 5 2.88 6.51 3.63
CA GLN A 5 2.65 5.24 2.94
C GLN A 5 1.15 5.02 2.76
N TYR A 6 0.72 4.80 1.52
CA TYR A 6 -0.65 4.40 1.23
C TYR A 6 -0.74 2.87 1.21
N VAL A 7 -1.78 2.34 1.82
CA VAL A 7 -2.09 0.91 1.89
C VAL A 7 -3.51 0.73 1.39
N VAL A 8 -3.72 -0.14 0.40
CA VAL A 8 -5.02 -0.42 -0.19
C VAL A 8 -5.31 -1.90 -0.01
N VAL A 9 -6.28 -2.22 0.84
CA VAL A 9 -6.67 -3.59 1.18
C VAL A 9 -7.97 -3.92 0.46
N ARG A 10 -8.08 -5.13 -0.10
CA ARG A 10 -9.35 -5.64 -0.65
C ARG A 10 -10.36 -5.86 0.47
N GLY A 11 -11.47 -5.14 0.40
CA GLY A 11 -12.55 -5.26 1.37
C GLY A 11 -13.72 -6.14 0.93
N ASP A 12 -13.64 -6.80 -0.23
CA ASP A 12 -14.59 -7.83 -0.67
C ASP A 12 -14.27 -9.23 -0.13
N LEU A 13 -13.07 -9.43 0.40
CA LEU A 13 -12.66 -10.69 1.00
C LEU A 13 -13.47 -10.93 2.28
N ASN A 14 -14.19 -12.06 2.34
CA ASN A 14 -14.88 -12.50 3.56
C ASN A 14 -13.90 -13.11 4.57
N TRP A 15 -12.90 -12.32 4.98
CA TRP A 15 -11.80 -12.74 5.85
C TRP A 15 -11.92 -12.12 7.23
N PRO A 16 -11.42 -12.79 8.29
CA PRO A 16 -11.31 -12.18 9.61
C PRO A 16 -10.44 -10.91 9.56
N VAL A 17 -10.77 -9.91 10.38
CA VAL A 17 -10.02 -8.65 10.48
C VAL A 17 -8.52 -8.89 10.70
N GLY A 18 -8.16 -9.85 11.55
CA GLY A 18 -6.76 -10.20 11.80
C GLY A 18 -6.01 -10.67 10.54
N ALA A 19 -6.68 -11.39 9.65
CA ALA A 19 -6.09 -11.80 8.38
C ALA A 19 -5.86 -10.60 7.47
N LEU A 20 -6.83 -9.68 7.37
CA LEU A 20 -6.71 -8.45 6.58
C LEU A 20 -5.59 -7.53 7.09
N ILE A 21 -5.42 -7.44 8.42
CA ILE A 21 -4.28 -6.73 9.04
C ILE A 21 -2.96 -7.36 8.58
N ALA A 22 -2.85 -8.68 8.62
CA ALA A 22 -1.63 -9.38 8.19
C ALA A 22 -1.27 -9.06 6.74
N GLN A 23 -2.26 -9.02 5.84
CA GLN A 23 -2.04 -8.62 4.43
C GLN A 23 -1.46 -7.21 4.32
N GLY A 24 -2.00 -6.26 5.09
CA GLY A 24 -1.47 -4.89 5.19
C GLY A 24 -0.02 -4.87 5.66
N CYS A 25 0.30 -5.63 6.72
CA CYS A 25 1.65 -5.77 7.25
C CYS A 25 2.62 -6.33 6.21
N HIS A 26 2.24 -7.43 5.54
CA HIS A 26 3.05 -8.05 4.49
C HIS A 26 3.34 -7.06 3.35
N SER A 27 2.32 -6.36 2.83
CA SER A 27 2.53 -5.36 1.78
C SER A 27 3.45 -4.23 2.23
N CYS A 28 3.25 -3.70 3.45
CA CYS A 28 4.06 -2.58 3.96
C CYS A 28 5.53 -2.95 4.11
N VAL A 29 5.81 -4.10 4.73
CA VAL A 29 7.18 -4.59 4.95
C VAL A 29 7.83 -4.88 3.60
N SER A 30 7.15 -5.56 2.68
CA SER A 30 7.69 -5.87 1.36
C SER A 30 7.98 -4.62 0.54
N ALA A 31 7.12 -3.60 0.59
CA ALA A 31 7.35 -2.32 -0.10
C ALA A 31 8.59 -1.59 0.44
N ILE A 32 8.77 -1.57 1.77
CA ILE A 32 9.92 -0.92 2.41
C ILE A 32 11.21 -1.69 2.17
N VAL A 33 11.22 -3.00 2.46
CA VAL A 33 12.43 -3.85 2.39
C VAL A 33 12.97 -3.92 0.96
N SER A 34 12.08 -4.01 -0.03
CA SER A 34 12.48 -4.02 -1.45
C SER A 34 13.07 -2.68 -1.92
N ASN A 35 12.98 -1.62 -1.12
CA ASN A 35 13.39 -0.25 -1.48
C ASN A 35 14.27 0.40 -0.39
N LEU A 36 15.05 -0.37 0.40
CA LEU A 36 15.87 0.18 1.49
C LEU A 36 16.96 1.16 1.03
N SER A 37 17.37 1.11 -0.24
CA SER A 37 18.33 2.04 -0.82
C SER A 37 17.72 3.40 -1.21
N ASP A 38 16.39 3.50 -1.27
CA ASP A 38 15.67 4.72 -1.64
C ASP A 38 15.73 5.77 -0.51
N GLU A 39 16.07 7.01 -0.85
CA GLU A 39 16.29 8.10 0.11
C GLU A 39 15.04 8.38 0.96
N LYS A 40 13.85 8.43 0.33
CA LYS A 40 12.59 8.71 1.04
C LYS A 40 12.17 7.54 1.92
N THR A 41 12.45 6.32 1.51
CA THR A 41 12.26 5.14 2.36
C THR A 41 13.12 5.22 3.60
N ARG A 42 14.40 5.57 3.46
CA ARG A 42 15.33 5.74 4.58
C ARG A 42 14.90 6.88 5.52
N GLU A 43 14.49 8.01 4.97
CA GLU A 43 13.94 9.14 5.73
C GLU A 43 12.72 8.70 6.57
N TYR A 44 11.78 7.97 5.96
CA TYR A 44 10.59 7.46 6.63
C TYR A 44 10.90 6.49 7.77
N ILE A 45 11.79 5.52 7.57
CA ILE A 45 12.14 4.52 8.60
C ILE A 45 13.10 5.05 9.68
N ASN A 46 13.81 6.16 9.43
CA ASN A 46 14.58 6.83 10.49
C ASN A 46 13.68 7.65 11.43
N ALA A 47 12.48 8.00 10.98
CA ALA A 47 11.50 8.78 11.73
C ALA A 47 10.40 7.89 12.35
N LEU A 48 10.80 6.79 13.01
CA LEU A 48 9.92 5.69 13.42
C LEU A 48 8.66 6.13 14.18
N ASP A 49 8.81 7.04 15.15
CA ASP A 49 7.73 7.52 16.01
C ASP A 49 6.75 8.48 15.30
N SER A 50 7.03 8.84 14.04
CA SER A 50 6.22 9.78 13.25
C SER A 50 5.77 9.21 11.90
N MET A 51 5.93 7.89 11.70
CA MET A 51 5.50 7.20 10.49
C MET A 51 3.99 7.36 10.24
N HIS A 52 3.63 7.95 9.10
CA HIS A 52 2.23 8.11 8.72
C HIS A 52 1.81 7.06 7.67
N LYS A 53 0.63 6.47 7.86
CA LYS A 53 0.01 5.51 6.94
C LYS A 53 -1.44 5.89 6.68
N VAL A 54 -1.89 5.74 5.43
CA VAL A 54 -3.29 5.90 5.05
C VAL A 54 -3.79 4.57 4.52
N VAL A 55 -4.73 3.97 5.24
CA VAL A 55 -5.32 2.67 4.88
C VAL A 55 -6.65 2.89 4.18
N LEU A 56 -6.77 2.36 2.97
CA LEU A 56 -7.89 2.51 2.07
C LEU A 56 -8.44 1.15 1.68
N LYS A 57 -9.72 1.14 1.29
CA LYS A 57 -10.42 -0.05 0.81
C LYS A 57 -10.53 -0.03 -0.71
N ALA A 58 -10.07 -1.12 -1.34
CA ALA A 58 -10.49 -1.50 -2.68
C ALA A 58 -11.75 -2.37 -2.59
N GLU A 59 -12.71 -2.13 -3.47
CA GLU A 59 -13.97 -2.89 -3.51
C GLU A 59 -13.83 -4.26 -4.17
N ASN A 60 -12.76 -4.52 -4.92
CA ASN A 60 -12.51 -5.80 -5.59
C ASN A 60 -11.06 -5.91 -6.10
N ALA A 61 -10.74 -7.04 -6.75
CA ALA A 61 -9.43 -7.32 -7.32
C ALA A 61 -9.09 -6.44 -8.53
N GLU A 62 -10.11 -6.02 -9.28
CA GLU A 62 -9.99 -5.19 -10.47
C GLU A 62 -9.46 -3.80 -10.10
N GLN A 63 -10.05 -3.14 -9.09
CA GLN A 63 -9.57 -1.84 -8.60
C GLN A 63 -8.12 -1.89 -8.13
N LEU A 64 -7.70 -2.98 -7.47
CA LEU A 64 -6.32 -3.16 -7.02
C LEU A 64 -5.37 -3.35 -8.21
N SER A 65 -5.82 -4.05 -9.25
CA SER A 65 -5.05 -4.28 -10.47
C SER A 65 -4.92 -3.02 -11.33
N GLU A 66 -6.00 -2.24 -11.46
CA GLU A 66 -6.00 -0.92 -12.10
C GLU A 66 -5.07 0.05 -11.38
N LEU A 67 -5.13 0.10 -10.04
CA LEU A 67 -4.22 0.90 -9.24
C LEU A 67 -2.76 0.49 -9.48
N SER A 68 -2.47 -0.81 -9.47
CA SER A 68 -1.12 -1.32 -9.75
C SER A 68 -0.63 -0.82 -11.11
N LYS A 69 -1.48 -0.87 -12.14
CA LYS A 69 -1.16 -0.39 -13.49
C LYS A 69 -0.87 1.12 -13.50
N VAL A 70 -1.76 1.92 -12.91
CA VAL A 70 -1.60 3.39 -12.85
C VAL A 70 -0.31 3.77 -12.12
N LEU A 71 0.02 3.10 -11.01
CA LEU A 71 1.26 3.37 -10.27
C LEU A 71 2.50 3.00 -11.09
N THR A 72 2.48 1.86 -11.79
CA THR A 72 3.57 1.46 -12.69
C THR A 72 3.77 2.47 -13.83
N GLU A 73 2.70 2.90 -14.49
CA GLU A 73 2.75 3.88 -15.58
C GLU A 73 3.29 5.25 -15.13
N ASN A 74 3.15 5.57 -13.85
CA ASN A 74 3.61 6.83 -13.26
C ASN A 74 4.92 6.66 -12.45
N GLU A 75 5.59 5.51 -12.58
CA GLU A 75 6.87 5.20 -11.92
C GLU A 75 6.80 5.37 -10.39
N ILE A 76 5.63 5.13 -9.80
CA ILE A 76 5.45 5.13 -8.35
C ILE A 76 5.77 3.72 -7.84
N PRO A 77 6.81 3.54 -7.01
CA PRO A 77 7.13 2.22 -6.51
C PRO A 77 6.13 1.75 -5.44
N PHE A 78 5.74 0.49 -5.53
CA PHE A 78 4.80 -0.17 -4.64
C PHE A 78 5.10 -1.67 -4.55
N TYR A 79 4.42 -2.35 -3.64
CA TYR A 79 4.37 -3.80 -3.58
C TYR A 79 2.91 -4.25 -3.52
N CYS A 80 2.54 -5.20 -4.37
CA CYS A 80 1.21 -5.83 -4.40
C CYS A 80 1.35 -7.26 -3.88
N TRP A 81 0.78 -7.51 -2.70
CA TRP A 81 0.86 -8.80 -2.03
C TRP A 81 -0.15 -9.78 -2.64
N THR A 82 0.36 -10.99 -2.91
CA THR A 82 -0.41 -12.12 -3.42
C THR A 82 -0.37 -13.21 -2.36
N GLU A 83 -1.53 -13.51 -1.77
CA GLU A 83 -1.65 -14.55 -0.75
C GLU A 83 -1.58 -15.93 -1.39
N GLN A 84 -0.94 -16.86 -0.70
CA GLN A 84 -0.83 -18.28 -1.06
C GLN A 84 -1.57 -19.14 -0.03
N PRO A 85 -2.14 -20.30 -0.42
CA PRO A 85 -2.03 -20.96 -1.73
C PRO A 85 -3.04 -20.49 -2.78
N GLU A 86 -3.99 -19.62 -2.45
CA GLU A 86 -5.08 -19.20 -3.34
C GLU A 86 -4.60 -18.36 -4.53
N ASN A 87 -3.39 -17.82 -4.44
CA ASN A 87 -2.73 -17.00 -5.46
C ASN A 87 -3.55 -15.75 -5.86
N ILE A 88 -4.13 -15.08 -4.87
CA ILE A 88 -4.95 -13.88 -5.07
C ILE A 88 -4.24 -12.63 -4.55
N LYS A 89 -4.35 -11.53 -5.29
CA LYS A 89 -3.91 -10.21 -4.79
C LYS A 89 -4.86 -9.75 -3.70
N THR A 90 -4.33 -9.34 -2.55
CA THR A 90 -5.14 -8.97 -1.36
C THR A 90 -4.88 -7.54 -0.90
N CYS A 91 -3.65 -7.04 -1.06
CA CYS A 91 -3.26 -5.73 -0.55
C CYS A 91 -2.11 -5.13 -1.36
N LEU A 92 -2.15 -3.81 -1.56
CA LEU A 92 -1.07 -3.03 -2.18
C LEU A 92 -0.59 -1.98 -1.19
N ALA A 93 0.73 -1.84 -1.04
CA ALA A 93 1.32 -0.73 -0.30
C ALA A 93 2.32 0.02 -1.16
N THR A 94 2.30 1.35 -1.11
CA THR A 94 3.32 2.16 -1.77
C THR A 94 4.62 2.14 -0.96
N VAL A 95 5.71 2.53 -1.60
CA VAL A 95 6.88 3.03 -0.89
C VAL A 95 6.54 4.42 -0.28
N PRO A 96 7.16 4.82 0.84
CA PRO A 96 6.96 6.14 1.40
C PRO A 96 7.33 7.25 0.40
N ARG A 97 6.43 8.20 0.21
CA ARG A 97 6.63 9.39 -0.64
C ARG A 97 5.92 10.59 -0.03
N GLU A 98 6.17 11.77 -0.57
CA GLU A 98 5.42 12.96 -0.19
C GLU A 98 3.93 12.78 -0.54
N LYS A 99 3.05 13.22 0.36
CA LYS A 99 1.59 13.14 0.15
C LYS A 99 1.12 13.83 -1.13
N SER A 100 1.79 14.92 -1.52
CA SER A 100 1.54 15.66 -2.78
C SER A 100 1.72 14.78 -4.02
N VAL A 101 2.69 13.86 -4.00
CA VAL A 101 2.98 12.93 -5.09
C VAL A 101 1.93 11.82 -5.19
N LEU A 102 1.56 11.24 -4.05
CA LEU A 102 0.68 10.06 -4.01
C LEU A 102 -0.80 10.40 -4.09
N SER A 103 -1.27 11.42 -3.36
CA SER A 103 -2.70 11.62 -3.04
C SER A 103 -3.63 11.63 -4.25
N LYS A 104 -3.17 12.10 -5.43
CA LYS A 104 -3.96 12.16 -6.66
C LYS A 104 -4.39 10.77 -7.17
N TYR A 105 -3.60 9.72 -6.95
CA TYR A 105 -3.89 8.36 -7.41
C TYR A 105 -4.91 7.62 -6.53
N PHE A 106 -5.09 8.10 -5.29
CA PHE A 106 -5.88 7.39 -4.28
C PHE A 106 -7.25 8.03 -4.01
N LYS A 107 -7.61 9.13 -4.69
CA LYS A 107 -8.85 9.89 -4.44
C LYS A 107 -10.14 9.09 -4.58
N GLN A 108 -10.14 8.05 -5.42
CA GLN A 108 -11.31 7.22 -5.67
C GLN A 108 -11.59 6.20 -4.55
N PHE A 109 -10.60 5.90 -3.73
CA PHE A 109 -10.72 4.90 -2.67
C PHE A 109 -11.21 5.55 -1.37
N LYS A 110 -12.01 4.81 -0.61
CA LYS A 110 -12.49 5.23 0.71
C LYS A 110 -11.55 4.71 1.81
N LEU A 111 -11.60 5.32 2.99
CA LEU A 111 -10.92 4.79 4.17
C LEU A 111 -11.40 3.37 4.46
N PHE A 112 -10.48 2.50 4.84
CA PHE A 112 -10.80 1.16 5.31
C PHE A 112 -11.46 1.27 6.69
N GLN A 113 -12.65 0.69 6.86
CA GLN A 113 -13.44 0.68 8.10
C GLN A 113 -13.54 -0.73 8.66
#